data_AF-F9DQ25-F1
#
_entry.id   AF-F9DQ25-F1
#
_cell.length_a   1.000
_cell.length_b   1.000
_cell.length_c   1.000
_cell.angle_alpha   90.00
_cell.angle_beta   90.00
_cell.angle_gamma   90.00
#
_symmetry.space_group_name_H-M   'P 1'
#
loop_
_entity.id
_entity.type
_entity.pdbx_description
1 polymer ?
#
loop_
_entity_poly.entity_id
_entity_poly.type
_entity_poly.pdbx_seq_one_letter_code
_entity_poly.pdbx_strand_id
1 'polypeptide(L)' 'MAKRNRGKTLNRMPSNARGNCPICGRKRIKLLYSVKMDSAQTVKVCKNCRAK' A
#
# COMPACT_ATOMS: atom_id res chain seq x y z
N MET A 1 8.98 -4.44 9.64
CA MET A 1 8.26 -3.37 8.90
C MET A 1 9.13 -2.11 8.85
N ALA A 2 9.22 -1.44 7.70
CA ALA A 2 9.94 -0.17 7.57
C ALA A 2 9.32 0.92 8.45
N LYS A 3 10.12 1.87 8.96
CA LYS A 3 9.64 2.99 9.81
C LYS A 3 8.53 3.80 9.13
N ARG A 4 8.59 3.97 7.81
CA ARG A 4 7.55 4.63 6.98
C ARG A 4 6.18 3.95 6.99
N ASN A 5 6.10 2.66 7.36
CA ASN A 5 4.85 1.89 7.35
C ASN A 5 4.23 1.77 8.75
N ARG A 6 4.72 2.55 9.74
CA ARG A 6 4.25 2.53 11.13
C ARG A 6 3.15 3.59 11.37
N GLY A 7 2.37 3.43 12.43
CA GLY A 7 1.21 4.29 12.74
C GLY A 7 1.49 5.80 12.69
N LYS A 8 2.63 6.26 13.24
CA LYS A 8 2.98 7.69 13.31
C LYS A 8 3.07 8.37 11.94
N THR A 9 3.61 7.68 10.92
CA THR A 9 3.68 8.21 9.55
C THR A 9 2.38 8.02 8.79
N LEU A 10 1.62 6.95 9.10
CA LEU A 10 0.31 6.70 8.52
C LEU A 10 -0.72 7.76 8.88
N ASN A 11 -0.71 8.22 10.14
CA ASN A 11 -1.64 9.25 10.62
C ASN A 11 -1.50 10.60 9.92
N ARG A 12 -0.33 10.85 9.31
CA ARG A 12 -0.06 12.07 8.53
C ARG A 12 -0.47 11.95 7.06
N MET A 13 -0.80 10.74 6.59
CA MET A 13 -1.22 10.52 5.21
C MET A 13 -2.74 10.65 5.07
N PRO A 14 -3.23 11.09 3.90
CA PRO A 14 -4.66 11.18 3.63
C PRO A 14 -5.33 9.82 3.86
N SER A 15 -6.41 9.83 4.64
CA SER A 15 -7.18 8.63 5.02
C SER A 15 -6.33 7.50 5.64
N ASN A 16 -5.23 7.84 6.32
CA ASN A 16 -4.28 6.87 6.88
C ASN A 16 -3.67 5.91 5.85
N ALA A 17 -3.53 6.38 4.59
CA ALA A 17 -3.15 5.59 3.42
C ALA A 17 -4.06 4.39 3.13
N ARG A 18 -5.33 4.45 3.55
CA ARG A 18 -6.35 3.47 3.21
C ARG A 18 -6.91 3.77 1.82
N GLY A 19 -7.02 2.74 0.99
CA GLY A 19 -7.55 2.84 -0.37
C GLY A 19 -8.03 1.49 -0.89
N ASN A 20 -8.28 1.43 -2.19
CA ASN A 20 -8.58 0.19 -2.89
C ASN A 20 -7.28 -0.42 -3.44
N CYS A 21 -7.05 -1.71 -3.17
CA CYS A 21 -5.87 -2.38 -3.69
C CYS A 21 -6.05 -2.76 -5.17
N PRO A 22 -5.14 -2.33 -6.07
CA PRO A 22 -5.27 -2.61 -7.51
C PRO A 22 -5.07 -4.09 -7.88
N ILE A 23 -4.44 -4.89 -7.01
CA ILE A 23 -4.16 -6.31 -7.27
C ILE A 23 -5.26 -7.23 -6.74
N CYS A 24 -5.75 -7.01 -5.52
CA CYS A 24 -6.73 -7.90 -4.88
C CYS A 24 -8.13 -7.30 -4.71
N GLY A 25 -8.37 -6.06 -5.15
CA GLY A 25 -9.68 -5.40 -5.06
C GLY A 25 -10.17 -5.11 -3.63
N ARG A 26 -9.32 -5.29 -2.61
CA ARG A 26 -9.69 -5.03 -1.21
C ARG A 26 -9.87 -3.54 -0.96
N LYS A 27 -11.03 -3.18 -0.44
CA LYS A 27 -11.42 -1.80 -0.10
C LYS A 27 -10.96 -1.42 1.31
N ARG A 28 -10.69 -0.13 1.55
CA ARG A 28 -10.24 0.46 2.82
C ARG A 28 -8.97 -0.18 3.42
N ILE A 29 -8.09 -0.75 2.60
CA ILE A 29 -6.83 -1.37 3.04
C ILE A 29 -5.65 -0.43 2.89
N LYS A 30 -4.62 -0.56 3.74
CA LYS A 30 -3.42 0.28 3.69
C LYS A 30 -2.54 -0.06 2.48
N LEU A 31 -2.33 0.91 1.58
CA LEU A 31 -1.51 0.80 0.36
C LEU A 31 -0.10 1.34 0.62
N LEU A 32 0.76 0.54 1.24
CA LEU A 32 2.06 0.99 1.76
C LEU A 32 3.27 0.40 1.05
N TYR A 33 3.06 -0.60 0.21
CA TYR A 33 4.13 -1.36 -0.37
C TYR A 33 4.20 -1.05 -1.85
N SER A 34 5.34 -0.56 -2.31
CA SER A 34 5.55 -0.31 -3.74
C SER A 34 5.95 -1.63 -4.41
N VAL A 35 5.24 -2.02 -5.45
CA VAL A 35 5.63 -3.13 -6.34
C VAL A 35 5.77 -2.57 -7.75
N LYS A 36 6.81 -2.99 -8.46
CA LYS A 36 6.98 -2.69 -9.88
C LYS A 36 6.10 -3.67 -10.65
N MET A 37 5.14 -3.17 -11.42
CA MET A 37 4.47 -4.00 -12.43
C MET A 37 5.30 -4.03 -13.71
N ASP A 38 5.14 -5.08 -14.50
CA ASP A 38 5.82 -5.28 -15.80
C ASP A 38 5.69 -4.06 -16.72
N SER A 39 4.61 -3.30 -16.58
CA SER A 39 4.33 -2.05 -17.30
C SER A 39 5.09 -0.82 -16.78
N ALA A 40 6.30 -0.99 -16.23
CA ALA A 40 7.19 0.05 -15.67
C ALA A 40 6.61 0.94 -14.54
N GLN A 41 5.34 0.78 -14.17
CA GLN A 41 4.68 1.59 -13.16
C GLN A 41 4.89 1.01 -11.75
N THR A 42 5.24 1.90 -10.82
CA THR A 42 5.34 1.55 -9.39
C THR A 42 4.00 1.80 -8.71
N VAL A 43 3.29 0.72 -8.39
CA VAL A 43 1.97 0.79 -7.76
C VAL A 43 2.08 0.52 -6.27
N LYS A 44 1.32 1.28 -5.48
CA LYS A 44 1.19 1.02 -4.04
C LYS A 44 0.15 -0.08 -3.81
N VAL A 45 0.59 -1.17 -3.20
CA VAL A 45 -0.20 -2.37 -2.95
C VAL A 45 -0.36 -2.62 -1.45
N CYS A 46 -1.32 -3.48 -1.12
CA CYS A 46 -1.58 -3.87 0.26
C CYS A 46 -0.51 -4.85 0.80
N LYS A 47 -0.45 -5.03 2.13
CA LYS A 47 0.49 -5.95 2.79
C LYS A 47 0.44 -7.36 2.23
N ASN A 48 -0.76 -7.85 1.89
CA ASN A 48 -0.95 -9.21 1.44
C ASN A 48 -0.48 -9.42 0.00
N CYS A 49 -0.63 -8.41 -0.86
CA CYS A 49 -0.15 -8.47 -2.25
C CYS A 49 1.35 -8.26 -2.39
N ARG A 50 2.04 -7.82 -1.33
CA ARG A 50 3.52 -7.78 -1.33
C ARG A 50 4.13 -9.17 -1.08
N ALA A 51 3.41 -10.04 -0.37
CA ALA A 51 3.89 -11.36 0.02
C ALA A 51 3.51 -12.46 -0.99
N LYS A 52 2.70 -12.10 -1.99
CA LYS A 52 2.50 -12.90 -3.21
C LYS A 52 3.53 -12.48 -4.23
#